data_AF-A0A4Q6BDA4-F1
#
_entry.id   AF-A0A4Q6BDA4-F1
#
_cell.length_a   1.000
_cell.length_b   1.000
_cell.length_c   1.000
_cell.angle_alpha   90.00
_cell.angle_beta   90.00
_cell.angle_gamma   90.00
#
_symmetry.space_group_name_H-M   'P 1'
#
loop_
_entity.id
_entity.type
_entity.pdbx_description
1 polymer ?
#
loop_
_entity_poly.entity_id
_entity_poly.type
_entity_poly.pdbx_seq_one_letter_code
_entity_poly.pdbx_strand_id
1 'polypeptide(L)'
;MADKILDGTSSQTNQAAVKGEFTGTGPTYVHDGGKGIQGRSQNGYGVHGTSVVGRGVVAESDTNYGLRATSRTLSAARCSSSEGSGVEGEAGSGGDGVRGTSISGNGVHGISDVGRGVYGQSNMQAGVVGESNQFDGVFGISHHPNHAGVSGHNPGGMAGFFNGDVVVTGDIRLLNADLAEDFDVTDKTEPGEVMVLTEGGTLTQCSKAYDKKVVGVLSGAGSYKPGIILDKQANSAARKPVAMMGKVYCKVDADTAPIEMGDMLTSSATPGYAMKAIDPSMAFGAVIGKALSSLNKGKGLIPILVVLQ
;
A
#
# COMPACT_ATOMS: atom_id res chain seq x y z
N MET A 1 -36.09 53.17 32.02
CA MET A 1 -34.62 53.17 31.94
C MET A 1 -34.27 53.44 30.48
N ALA A 2 -33.46 54.46 30.21
CA ALA A 2 -33.07 54.80 28.85
C ALA A 2 -32.00 53.81 28.35
N ASP A 3 -32.04 53.48 27.05
CA ASP A 3 -30.97 52.75 26.38
C ASP A 3 -29.66 53.54 26.52
N LYS A 4 -28.67 52.95 27.18
CA LYS A 4 -27.29 53.43 27.11
C LYS A 4 -26.63 52.70 25.96
N ILE A 5 -26.79 53.24 24.75
CA ILE A 5 -26.02 52.81 23.59
C ILE A 5 -24.61 53.38 23.77
N LEU A 6 -23.60 52.51 23.68
CA LEU A 6 -22.20 52.92 23.67
C LEU A 6 -21.68 52.73 22.23
N ASP A 7 -21.71 53.80 21.45
CA ASP A 7 -21.16 53.83 20.10
C ASP A 7 -19.73 54.35 20.14
N GLY A 8 -18.78 53.57 19.60
CA GLY A 8 -17.41 54.01 19.41
C GLY A 8 -16.98 53.89 17.95
N THR A 9 -16.34 54.93 17.42
CA THR A 9 -15.71 54.95 16.09
C THR A 9 -14.22 55.27 16.22
N SER A 10 -13.36 54.58 15.48
CA SER A 10 -11.91 54.86 15.42
C SER A 10 -11.45 54.88 13.96
N SER A 11 -10.63 55.86 13.60
CA SER A 11 -9.95 55.95 12.30
C SER A 11 -8.48 55.50 12.35
N GLN A 12 -7.99 55.14 13.54
CA GLN A 12 -6.62 54.70 13.75
C GLN A 12 -6.52 53.18 13.56
N THR A 13 -5.54 52.72 12.78
CA THR A 13 -5.38 51.30 12.43
C THR A 13 -5.10 50.39 13.63
N ASN A 14 -4.57 50.93 14.72
CA ASN A 14 -4.13 50.16 15.90
C ASN A 14 -4.84 50.58 17.20
N GLN A 15 -5.95 51.32 17.14
CA GLN A 15 -6.71 51.70 18.34
C GLN A 15 -8.17 51.26 18.24
N ALA A 16 -8.63 50.51 19.25
CA ALA A 16 -10.01 50.09 19.36
C ALA A 16 -10.93 51.29 19.59
N ALA A 17 -12.09 51.29 18.92
CA ALA A 17 -13.10 52.31 19.07
C ALA A 17 -13.86 52.22 20.41
N VAL A 18 -13.98 51.01 20.95
CA VAL A 18 -14.48 50.69 22.28
C VAL A 18 -13.58 49.62 22.89
N LYS A 19 -13.16 49.80 24.15
CA LYS A 19 -12.29 48.85 24.86
C LYS A 19 -12.91 48.48 26.21
N GLY A 20 -13.21 47.21 26.41
CA GLY A 20 -13.60 46.65 27.71
C GLY A 20 -12.44 45.87 28.32
N GLU A 21 -11.72 46.48 29.25
CA GLU A 21 -10.62 45.84 29.99
C GLU A 21 -11.00 45.60 31.44
N PHE A 22 -10.64 44.44 31.97
CA PHE A 22 -10.68 44.15 33.39
C PHE A 22 -9.25 43.90 33.89
N THR A 23 -8.69 44.85 34.62
CA THR A 23 -7.28 44.85 35.09
C THR A 23 -7.14 44.76 36.61
N GLY A 24 -8.20 44.34 37.32
CA GLY A 24 -8.22 44.34 38.78
C GLY A 24 -7.09 43.51 39.39
N THR A 25 -6.26 44.15 40.22
CA THR A 25 -5.30 43.49 41.11
C THR A 25 -5.76 43.66 42.57
N GLY A 26 -5.81 42.56 43.33
CA GLY A 26 -6.04 42.57 44.78
C GLY A 26 -4.91 41.81 45.50
N PRO A 27 -4.55 42.18 46.75
CA PRO A 27 -3.54 41.48 47.50
C PRO A 27 -4.16 40.25 48.18
N THR A 28 -3.51 39.10 47.95
CA THR A 28 -3.68 37.81 48.65
C THR A 28 -5.02 37.06 48.43
N TYR A 29 -4.89 35.85 47.84
CA TYR A 29 -5.88 34.80 47.54
C TYR A 29 -6.64 34.91 46.19
N VAL A 30 -6.17 34.13 45.21
CA VAL A 30 -6.81 33.67 43.94
C VAL A 30 -7.66 34.72 43.21
N HIS A 31 -7.04 35.42 42.27
CA HIS A 31 -7.71 36.33 41.32
C HIS A 31 -7.70 35.73 39.91
N ASP A 32 -8.83 35.18 39.47
CA ASP A 32 -9.07 34.66 38.12
C ASP A 32 -10.59 34.48 37.96
N GLY A 33 -11.23 35.16 36.99
CA GLY A 33 -12.63 34.84 36.62
C GLY A 33 -13.56 35.99 36.22
N GLY A 34 -13.08 37.24 36.24
CA GLY A 34 -13.86 38.38 35.72
C GLY A 34 -13.99 38.33 34.20
N LYS A 35 -15.19 38.57 33.66
CA LYS A 35 -15.39 38.70 32.19
C LYS A 35 -15.09 40.12 31.76
N GLY A 36 -14.22 40.30 30.76
CA GLY A 36 -14.00 41.61 30.14
C GLY A 36 -15.25 42.14 29.43
N ILE A 37 -15.82 41.34 28.53
CA ILE A 37 -17.07 41.64 27.80
C ILE A 37 -17.97 40.39 27.79
N GLN A 38 -19.26 40.55 28.12
CA GLN A 38 -20.25 39.47 28.05
C GLN A 38 -21.47 39.88 27.22
N GLY A 39 -21.66 39.22 26.06
CA GLY A 39 -22.87 39.34 25.24
C GLY A 39 -23.91 38.26 25.58
N ARG A 40 -25.20 38.63 25.69
CA ARG A 40 -26.32 37.69 25.85
C ARG A 40 -27.47 38.11 24.92
N SER A 41 -27.93 37.20 24.08
CA SER A 41 -29.09 37.40 23.21
C SER A 41 -29.97 36.15 23.21
N GLN A 42 -31.28 36.33 23.07
CA GLN A 42 -32.25 35.22 22.99
C GLN A 42 -32.53 34.80 21.55
N ASN A 43 -32.58 35.77 20.62
CA ASN A 43 -33.05 35.57 19.24
C ASN A 43 -32.04 36.04 18.19
N GLY A 44 -30.83 36.44 18.58
CA GLY A 44 -29.81 36.95 17.67
C GLY A 44 -28.40 36.69 18.19
N TYR A 45 -27.42 37.39 17.64
CA TYR A 45 -26.03 37.25 18.05
C TYR A 45 -25.81 37.83 19.45
N GLY A 46 -25.14 37.07 20.32
CA GLY A 46 -24.58 37.62 21.55
C GLY A 46 -23.40 38.56 21.26
N VAL A 47 -22.59 38.20 20.26
CA VAL A 47 -21.47 38.98 19.70
C VAL A 47 -21.43 38.71 18.19
N HIS A 48 -21.28 39.75 17.37
CA HIS A 48 -21.17 39.66 15.92
C HIS A 48 -19.99 40.51 15.44
N GLY A 49 -18.97 39.88 14.87
CA GLY A 49 -17.82 40.56 14.28
C GLY A 49 -17.81 40.42 12.77
N THR A 50 -17.69 41.54 12.06
CA THR A 50 -17.62 41.61 10.59
C THR A 50 -16.40 42.41 10.17
N SER A 51 -15.72 41.98 9.10
CA SER A 51 -14.63 42.73 8.49
C SER A 51 -14.61 42.47 6.98
N VAL A 52 -14.25 43.48 6.20
CA VAL A 52 -14.17 43.39 4.73
C VAL A 52 -12.80 42.91 4.27
N VAL A 53 -11.74 43.33 4.98
CA VAL A 53 -10.35 43.06 4.59
C VAL A 53 -9.61 42.24 5.65
N GLY A 54 -9.92 42.45 6.93
CA GLY A 54 -9.21 41.85 8.05
C GLY A 54 -9.96 40.70 8.70
N ARG A 55 -9.44 40.24 9.83
CA ARG A 55 -10.09 39.23 10.68
C ARG A 55 -11.35 39.83 11.31
N GLY A 56 -12.50 39.16 11.16
CA GLY A 56 -13.75 39.60 11.78
C GLY A 56 -13.76 39.43 13.30
N VAL A 57 -13.16 38.32 13.79
CA VAL A 57 -12.96 38.02 15.21
C VAL A 57 -11.60 37.33 15.37
N VAL A 58 -10.86 37.68 16.42
CA VAL A 58 -9.60 37.06 16.82
C VAL A 58 -9.70 36.63 18.27
N ALA A 59 -9.29 35.40 18.57
CA ALA A 59 -9.34 34.84 19.92
C ALA A 59 -8.02 34.12 20.21
N GLU A 60 -7.27 34.64 21.18
CA GLU A 60 -5.91 34.20 21.52
C GLU A 60 -5.85 33.83 23.01
N SER A 61 -5.11 32.77 23.33
CA SER A 61 -4.87 32.33 24.70
C SER A 61 -3.56 31.54 24.77
N ASP A 62 -2.76 31.80 25.80
CA ASP A 62 -1.46 31.13 25.97
C ASP A 62 -1.57 29.74 26.59
N THR A 63 -2.56 29.53 27.46
CA THR A 63 -2.65 28.34 28.32
C THR A 63 -4.00 27.65 28.30
N ASN A 64 -4.97 28.17 27.54
CA ASN A 64 -6.33 27.64 27.48
C ASN A 64 -6.92 27.75 26.06
N TYR A 65 -8.19 27.42 25.90
CA TYR A 65 -8.91 27.62 24.64
C TYR A 65 -9.00 29.11 24.31
N GLY A 66 -8.43 29.51 23.16
CA GLY A 66 -8.71 30.83 22.58
C GLY A 66 -10.21 31.00 22.30
N LEU A 67 -10.87 29.95 21.77
CA LEU A 67 -12.31 29.89 21.54
C LEU A 67 -12.88 28.55 22.01
N ARG A 68 -13.95 28.59 22.80
CA ARG A 68 -14.73 27.41 23.18
C ARG A 68 -16.20 27.59 22.77
N ALA A 69 -16.66 26.74 21.87
CA ALA A 69 -18.06 26.70 21.44
C ALA A 69 -18.75 25.45 22.02
N THR A 70 -19.98 25.60 22.48
CA THR A 70 -20.81 24.48 22.96
C THR A 70 -22.24 24.65 22.46
N SER A 71 -22.90 23.53 22.15
CA SER A 71 -24.29 23.49 21.72
C SER A 71 -24.90 22.16 22.13
N ARG A 72 -26.20 22.16 22.45
CA ARG A 72 -26.93 20.96 22.89
C ARG A 72 -27.54 20.17 21.72
N THR A 73 -27.90 20.85 20.63
CA THR A 73 -28.77 20.28 19.59
C THR A 73 -28.21 20.37 18.17
N LEU A 74 -27.39 21.37 17.89
CA LEU A 74 -26.80 21.61 16.58
C LEU A 74 -25.27 21.67 16.70
N SER A 75 -24.57 21.78 15.57
CA SER A 75 -23.14 22.05 15.54
C SER A 75 -22.80 23.27 16.41
N ALA A 76 -21.88 23.10 17.35
CA ALA A 76 -21.45 24.20 18.22
C ALA A 76 -20.71 25.31 17.45
N ALA A 77 -20.02 24.94 16.36
CA ALA A 77 -19.41 25.84 15.42
C ALA A 77 -19.75 25.39 13.99
N ARG A 78 -19.92 26.36 13.09
CA ARG A 78 -20.03 26.13 11.65
C ARG A 78 -19.10 27.14 10.97
N CYS A 79 -18.16 26.63 10.20
CA CYS A 79 -17.27 27.43 9.37
C CYS A 79 -17.51 27.07 7.91
N SER A 80 -17.46 28.06 7.03
CA SER A 80 -17.70 27.88 5.60
C SER A 80 -16.90 28.93 4.83
N SER A 81 -16.38 28.53 3.68
CA SER A 81 -15.72 29.41 2.72
C SER A 81 -16.17 29.04 1.32
N SER A 82 -16.35 30.02 0.44
CA SER A 82 -16.73 29.80 -0.96
C SER A 82 -15.54 29.50 -1.87
N GLU A 83 -14.36 30.01 -1.52
CA GLU A 83 -13.16 29.93 -2.36
C GLU A 83 -11.96 29.30 -1.66
N GLY A 84 -11.90 29.34 -0.32
CA GLY A 84 -10.79 28.85 0.47
C GLY A 84 -11.15 27.70 1.40
N SER A 85 -10.26 27.42 2.36
CA SER A 85 -10.50 26.45 3.43
C SER A 85 -11.62 26.95 4.36
N GLY A 86 -12.60 26.10 4.66
CA GLY A 86 -13.60 26.42 5.68
C GLY A 86 -13.01 26.41 7.10
N VAL A 87 -12.07 25.50 7.37
CA VAL A 87 -11.35 25.35 8.64
C VAL A 87 -9.91 24.97 8.35
N GLU A 88 -8.97 25.57 9.06
CA GLU A 88 -7.55 25.20 9.06
C GLU A 88 -7.14 24.95 10.52
N GLY A 89 -6.57 23.77 10.77
CA GLY A 89 -6.07 23.37 12.09
C GLY A 89 -4.57 23.11 12.01
N GLU A 90 -3.80 23.87 12.78
CA GLU A 90 -2.34 23.78 12.82
C GLU A 90 -1.88 23.54 14.26
N ALA A 91 -0.92 22.64 14.43
CA ALA A 91 -0.29 22.37 15.71
C ALA A 91 1.23 22.21 15.51
N GLY A 92 2.03 22.85 16.37
CA GLY A 92 3.48 22.90 16.23
C GLY A 92 4.22 21.66 16.75
N SER A 93 4.26 21.48 18.07
CA SER A 93 5.20 20.57 18.76
C SER A 93 4.63 19.17 19.07
N GLY A 94 3.69 18.68 18.27
CA GLY A 94 3.13 17.32 18.40
C GLY A 94 1.68 17.23 18.88
N GLY A 95 0.95 18.35 18.90
CA GLY A 95 -0.51 18.33 19.06
C GLY A 95 -1.22 17.90 17.78
N ASP A 96 -2.49 17.51 17.90
CA ASP A 96 -3.35 17.27 16.74
C ASP A 96 -3.76 18.62 16.14
N GLY A 97 -3.52 18.84 14.84
CA GLY A 97 -4.08 20.01 14.15
C GLY A 97 -5.62 19.99 14.16
N VAL A 98 -6.21 18.81 13.99
CA VAL A 98 -7.66 18.56 14.10
C VAL A 98 -7.90 17.23 14.82
N ARG A 99 -8.70 17.24 15.89
CA ARG A 99 -9.10 16.04 16.64
C ARG A 99 -10.61 15.89 16.69
N GLY A 100 -11.13 14.83 16.09
CA GLY A 100 -12.55 14.45 16.17
C GLY A 100 -12.76 13.30 17.16
N THR A 101 -13.71 13.45 18.09
CA THR A 101 -14.08 12.39 19.05
C THR A 101 -15.60 12.22 19.08
N SER A 102 -16.05 10.96 19.10
CA SER A 102 -17.47 10.62 19.16
C SER A 102 -17.62 9.26 19.83
N ILE A 103 -18.69 9.06 20.60
CA ILE A 103 -18.96 7.80 21.31
C ILE A 103 -19.62 6.77 20.38
N SER A 104 -20.54 7.21 19.54
CA SER A 104 -21.40 6.33 18.74
C SER A 104 -21.49 6.71 17.27
N GLY A 105 -20.90 7.85 16.88
CA GLY A 105 -20.87 8.31 15.51
C GLY A 105 -19.44 8.45 15.00
N ASN A 106 -19.30 9.05 13.82
CA ASN A 106 -17.98 9.33 13.25
C ASN A 106 -17.28 10.42 14.08
N GLY A 107 -16.03 10.18 14.48
CA GLY A 107 -15.18 11.24 15.03
C GLY A 107 -14.89 12.32 13.98
N VAL A 108 -14.57 11.89 12.75
CA VAL A 108 -14.37 12.74 11.57
C VAL A 108 -15.08 12.10 10.38
N HIS A 109 -15.82 12.90 9.59
CA HIS A 109 -16.55 12.42 8.41
C HIS A 109 -16.26 13.33 7.22
N GLY A 110 -15.45 12.85 6.27
CA GLY A 110 -15.10 13.57 5.05
C GLY A 110 -15.97 13.14 3.87
N ILE A 111 -16.65 14.10 3.24
CA ILE A 111 -17.53 13.87 2.08
C ILE A 111 -17.10 14.84 0.98
N SER A 112 -16.99 14.34 -0.25
CA SER A 112 -16.74 15.16 -1.45
C SER A 112 -17.44 14.53 -2.65
N ASP A 113 -18.08 15.36 -3.49
CA ASP A 113 -18.79 14.88 -4.68
C ASP A 113 -17.86 14.60 -5.86
N VAL A 114 -16.75 15.33 -5.94
CA VAL A 114 -15.80 15.28 -7.07
C VAL A 114 -14.39 14.92 -6.60
N GLY A 115 -14.01 15.41 -5.43
CA GLY A 115 -12.67 15.28 -4.89
C GLY A 115 -12.52 14.09 -3.94
N ARG A 116 -11.40 14.10 -3.23
CA ARG A 116 -11.13 13.15 -2.14
C ARG A 116 -11.91 13.59 -0.91
N GLY A 117 -12.62 12.67 -0.27
CA GLY A 117 -13.24 12.95 1.04
C GLY A 117 -12.18 13.21 2.13
N VAL A 118 -11.06 12.47 2.09
CA VAL A 118 -9.91 12.60 3.01
C VAL A 118 -8.61 12.39 2.22
N TYR A 119 -7.58 13.18 2.52
CA TYR A 119 -6.23 13.02 1.97
C TYR A 119 -5.21 13.06 3.12
N GLY A 120 -4.49 11.96 3.32
CA GLY A 120 -3.44 11.84 4.35
C GLY A 120 -2.06 11.74 3.70
N GLN A 121 -1.13 12.59 4.14
CA GLN A 121 0.24 12.64 3.65
C GLN A 121 1.21 12.82 4.82
N SER A 122 2.32 12.11 4.79
CA SER A 122 3.40 12.21 5.80
C SER A 122 4.76 12.03 5.12
N ASN A 123 5.77 12.73 5.63
CA ASN A 123 7.15 12.64 5.11
C ASN A 123 7.98 11.54 5.78
N MET A 124 7.61 11.12 7.00
CA MET A 124 8.42 10.22 7.83
C MET A 124 7.67 8.99 8.35
N GLN A 125 6.34 8.97 8.26
CA GLN A 125 5.50 7.90 8.77
C GLN A 125 4.39 7.56 7.76
N ALA A 126 3.47 6.68 8.14
CA ALA A 126 2.27 6.42 7.35
C ALA A 126 1.45 7.71 7.17
N GLY A 127 0.95 7.95 5.96
CA GLY A 127 0.05 9.08 5.70
C GLY A 127 -1.32 8.90 6.36
N VAL A 128 -1.77 7.65 6.51
CA VAL A 128 -3.01 7.26 7.19
C VAL A 128 -2.76 5.95 7.94
N VAL A 129 -3.24 5.86 9.19
CA VAL A 129 -3.23 4.65 10.01
C VAL A 129 -4.67 4.32 10.40
N GLY A 130 -5.08 3.07 10.20
CA GLY A 130 -6.38 2.57 10.61
C GLY A 130 -6.22 1.45 11.64
N GLU A 131 -6.81 1.62 12.81
CA GLU A 131 -6.76 0.66 13.93
C GLU A 131 -8.18 0.40 14.44
N SER A 132 -8.46 -0.86 14.77
CA SER A 132 -9.75 -1.27 15.33
C SER A 132 -9.59 -2.48 16.24
N ASN A 133 -10.29 -2.49 17.38
CA ASN A 133 -10.24 -3.58 18.35
C ASN A 133 -11.24 -4.73 18.06
N GLN A 134 -12.29 -4.45 17.28
CA GLN A 134 -13.43 -5.37 17.11
C GLN A 134 -13.89 -5.53 15.65
N PHE A 135 -13.23 -4.86 14.72
CA PHE A 135 -13.60 -4.86 13.30
C PHE A 135 -12.36 -4.61 12.43
N ASP A 136 -12.56 -4.38 11.13
CA ASP A 136 -11.48 -4.05 10.20
C ASP A 136 -10.81 -2.71 10.57
N GLY A 137 -9.48 -2.68 10.61
CA GLY A 137 -8.74 -1.42 10.79
C GLY A 137 -8.93 -0.47 9.60
N VAL A 138 -9.08 -1.02 8.39
CA VAL A 138 -9.41 -0.29 7.16
C VAL A 138 -10.42 -1.09 6.35
N PHE A 139 -11.59 -0.51 6.11
CA PHE A 139 -12.66 -1.12 5.32
C PHE A 139 -12.92 -0.29 4.05
N GLY A 140 -12.49 -0.81 2.90
CA GLY A 140 -12.59 -0.13 1.61
C GLY A 140 -13.63 -0.76 0.70
N ILE A 141 -14.63 0.02 0.28
CA ILE A 141 -15.61 -0.37 -0.74
C ILE A 141 -15.49 0.59 -1.93
N SER A 142 -15.34 0.02 -3.13
CA SER A 142 -15.59 0.73 -4.38
C SER A 142 -16.92 0.25 -4.95
N HIS A 143 -17.80 1.18 -5.29
CA HIS A 143 -19.07 0.86 -5.97
C HIS A 143 -18.92 0.79 -7.50
N HIS A 144 -17.72 1.06 -8.04
CA HIS A 144 -17.46 0.96 -9.46
C HIS A 144 -16.88 -0.42 -9.81
N PRO A 145 -17.44 -1.15 -10.80
CA PRO A 145 -17.08 -2.55 -11.09
C PRO A 145 -15.63 -2.75 -11.57
N ASN A 146 -15.01 -1.69 -12.11
CA ASN A 146 -13.66 -1.74 -12.67
C ASN A 146 -12.59 -1.08 -11.79
N HIS A 147 -12.91 -0.71 -10.54
CA HIS A 147 -11.96 -0.09 -9.62
C HIS A 147 -11.87 -0.88 -8.32
N ALA A 148 -10.64 -1.03 -7.80
CA ALA A 148 -10.41 -1.74 -6.55
C ALA A 148 -11.00 -0.98 -5.36
N GLY A 149 -11.52 -1.70 -4.37
CA GLY A 149 -11.91 -1.11 -3.09
C GLY A 149 -10.71 -0.55 -2.31
N VAL A 150 -9.55 -1.21 -2.44
CA VAL A 150 -8.26 -0.77 -1.89
C VAL A 150 -7.19 -0.99 -2.96
N SER A 151 -6.36 0.01 -3.22
CA SER A 151 -5.29 -0.06 -4.23
C SER A 151 -3.96 0.41 -3.64
N GLY A 152 -2.98 -0.49 -3.59
CA GLY A 152 -1.60 -0.19 -3.18
C GLY A 152 -0.71 0.04 -4.39
N HIS A 153 0.08 1.12 -4.37
CA HIS A 153 0.96 1.49 -5.48
C HIS A 153 2.38 1.76 -4.98
N ASN A 154 3.36 1.03 -5.52
CA ASN A 154 4.78 1.30 -5.31
C ASN A 154 5.58 0.91 -6.57
N PRO A 155 5.71 1.80 -7.58
CA PRO A 155 6.34 1.47 -8.85
C PRO A 155 7.79 0.98 -8.76
N GLY A 156 8.50 1.32 -7.67
CA GLY A 156 9.89 0.92 -7.44
C GLY A 156 10.05 -0.19 -6.40
N GLY A 157 8.98 -0.76 -5.87
CA GLY A 157 9.09 -1.68 -4.73
C GLY A 157 7.83 -2.48 -4.41
N MET A 158 7.74 -2.91 -3.15
CA MET A 158 6.62 -3.70 -2.64
C MET A 158 5.36 -2.84 -2.51
N ALA A 159 4.30 -3.22 -3.22
CA ALA A 159 3.02 -2.50 -3.19
C ALA A 159 2.14 -2.86 -1.99
N GLY A 160 2.33 -4.04 -1.39
CA GLY A 160 1.59 -4.50 -0.21
C GLY A 160 2.37 -5.55 0.57
N PHE A 161 2.22 -5.52 1.89
CA PHE A 161 2.77 -6.50 2.83
C PHE A 161 1.64 -6.97 3.74
N PHE A 162 1.50 -8.29 3.89
CA PHE A 162 0.44 -8.91 4.69
C PHE A 162 1.10 -9.84 5.71
N ASN A 163 0.94 -9.51 7.00
CA ASN A 163 1.39 -10.36 8.10
C ASN A 163 0.20 -11.17 8.61
N GLY A 164 0.02 -12.36 8.05
CA GLY A 164 -1.12 -13.24 8.30
C GLY A 164 -1.66 -13.83 7.01
N ASP A 165 -2.82 -14.49 7.11
CA ASP A 165 -3.45 -15.14 5.96
C ASP A 165 -4.19 -14.14 5.07
N VAL A 166 -4.24 -14.44 3.78
CA VAL A 166 -5.01 -13.67 2.78
C VAL A 166 -6.06 -14.58 2.18
N VAL A 167 -7.34 -14.21 2.35
CA VAL A 167 -8.48 -14.92 1.74
C VAL A 167 -8.94 -14.16 0.50
N VAL A 168 -9.00 -14.85 -0.63
CA VAL A 168 -9.48 -14.31 -1.91
C VAL A 168 -10.62 -15.20 -2.41
N THR A 169 -11.82 -14.63 -2.55
CA THR A 169 -13.02 -15.35 -3.00
C THR A 169 -13.21 -15.34 -4.53
N GLY A 170 -12.36 -14.60 -5.24
CA GLY A 170 -12.23 -14.63 -6.68
C GLY A 170 -10.80 -15.02 -7.09
N ASP A 171 -10.39 -14.58 -8.28
CA ASP A 171 -9.07 -14.94 -8.81
C ASP A 171 -7.94 -14.06 -8.29
N ILE A 172 -6.78 -14.67 -8.06
CA ILE A 172 -5.49 -13.97 -7.97
C ILE A 172 -4.90 -13.92 -9.38
N ARG A 173 -4.78 -12.71 -9.94
CA ARG A 173 -4.22 -12.50 -11.29
C ARG A 173 -2.72 -12.23 -11.21
N LEU A 174 -1.93 -13.25 -11.54
CA LEU A 174 -0.48 -13.14 -11.73
C LEU A 174 -0.20 -13.00 -13.23
N LEU A 175 0.52 -11.95 -13.63
CA LEU A 175 0.73 -11.62 -15.05
C LEU A 175 1.90 -12.36 -15.71
N ASN A 176 2.72 -13.01 -14.89
CA ASN A 176 3.87 -13.79 -15.31
C ASN A 176 3.50 -15.28 -15.45
N ALA A 177 4.46 -16.14 -15.78
CA ALA A 177 4.17 -17.43 -16.40
C ALA A 177 4.20 -18.64 -15.45
N ASP A 178 5.35 -18.94 -14.83
CA ASP A 178 5.57 -20.21 -14.13
C ASP A 178 5.37 -20.12 -12.61
N LEU A 179 5.15 -21.30 -12.01
CA LEU A 179 5.26 -21.50 -10.56
C LEU A 179 6.66 -22.00 -10.28
N ALA A 180 7.44 -21.15 -9.61
CA ALA A 180 8.81 -21.43 -9.24
C ALA A 180 8.96 -21.46 -7.71
N GLU A 181 9.97 -22.18 -7.25
CA GLU A 181 10.45 -22.12 -5.87
C GLU A 181 11.93 -21.75 -5.91
N ASP A 182 12.37 -20.90 -4.99
CA ASP A 182 13.79 -20.56 -4.87
C ASP A 182 14.53 -21.78 -4.29
N PHE A 183 15.64 -22.22 -4.89
CA PHE A 183 16.48 -23.31 -4.39
C PHE A 183 17.94 -22.88 -4.27
N ASP A 184 18.69 -23.47 -3.34
CA ASP A 184 20.15 -23.30 -3.26
C ASP A 184 20.82 -23.98 -4.47
N VAL A 185 21.62 -23.21 -5.23
CA VAL A 185 22.30 -23.71 -6.44
C VAL A 185 23.81 -23.62 -6.29
N THR A 186 24.54 -24.70 -6.58
CA THR A 186 25.99 -24.80 -6.34
C THR A 186 26.86 -24.15 -7.41
N ASP A 187 26.36 -24.07 -8.65
CA ASP A 187 27.14 -23.66 -9.82
C ASP A 187 26.68 -22.33 -10.41
N LYS A 188 27.55 -21.72 -11.22
CA LYS A 188 27.15 -20.62 -12.09
C LYS A 188 26.20 -21.15 -13.15
N THR A 189 24.91 -21.00 -12.88
CA THR A 189 23.82 -21.40 -13.77
C THR A 189 23.12 -20.21 -14.41
N GLU A 190 22.53 -20.45 -15.57
CA GLU A 190 21.79 -19.48 -16.37
C GLU A 190 20.34 -19.92 -16.56
N PRO A 191 19.38 -18.98 -16.57
CA PRO A 191 17.99 -19.31 -16.87
C PRO A 191 17.84 -20.18 -18.12
N GLY A 192 16.94 -21.16 -18.02
CA GLY A 192 16.69 -22.18 -19.02
C GLY A 192 17.46 -23.48 -18.82
N GLU A 193 18.40 -23.53 -17.88
CA GLU A 193 19.09 -24.79 -17.55
C GLU A 193 18.19 -25.77 -16.79
N VAL A 194 18.29 -27.05 -17.15
CA VAL A 194 17.65 -28.16 -16.43
C VAL A 194 18.45 -28.47 -15.17
N MET A 195 17.76 -28.51 -14.04
CA MET A 195 18.34 -28.64 -12.70
C MET A 195 18.03 -30.01 -12.10
N VAL A 196 19.02 -30.61 -11.43
CA VAL A 196 18.91 -31.88 -10.71
C VAL A 196 19.34 -31.73 -9.25
N LEU A 197 18.77 -32.56 -8.38
CA LEU A 197 19.08 -32.61 -6.96
C LEU A 197 20.46 -33.24 -6.70
N THR A 198 21.25 -32.62 -5.83
CA THR A 198 22.49 -33.18 -5.30
C THR A 198 22.23 -33.98 -4.01
N GLU A 199 23.19 -34.77 -3.55
CA GLU A 199 23.06 -35.50 -2.27
C GLU A 199 22.97 -34.56 -1.05
N GLY A 200 23.41 -33.31 -1.19
CA GLY A 200 23.33 -32.29 -0.14
C GLY A 200 22.01 -31.51 -0.10
N GLY A 201 21.03 -31.84 -0.95
CA GLY A 201 19.75 -31.14 -1.03
C GLY A 201 19.78 -29.82 -1.83
N THR A 202 20.93 -29.45 -2.40
CA THR A 202 21.06 -28.32 -3.33
C THR A 202 20.80 -28.76 -4.77
N LEU A 203 20.76 -27.82 -5.71
CA LEU A 203 20.62 -28.09 -7.13
C LEU A 203 21.90 -27.79 -7.93
N THR A 204 22.13 -28.59 -8.96
CA THR A 204 23.15 -28.36 -10.00
C THR A 204 22.55 -28.61 -11.38
N GLN A 205 23.23 -28.19 -12.43
CA GLN A 205 22.83 -28.50 -13.80
C GLN A 205 22.81 -30.01 -14.03
N CYS A 206 21.83 -30.51 -14.79
CA CYS A 206 21.82 -31.92 -15.18
C CYS A 206 23.08 -32.23 -16.02
N SER A 207 23.65 -33.42 -15.92
CA SER A 207 24.75 -33.87 -16.79
C SER A 207 24.59 -35.34 -17.22
N LYS A 208 23.43 -35.93 -16.91
CA LYS A 208 23.08 -37.31 -17.16
C LYS A 208 21.74 -37.36 -17.89
N ALA A 209 21.70 -38.13 -18.96
CA ALA A 209 20.47 -38.44 -19.68
C ALA A 209 19.51 -39.26 -18.79
N TYR A 210 18.22 -38.93 -18.82
CA TYR A 210 17.18 -39.61 -18.02
C TYR A 210 17.49 -39.66 -16.51
N ASP A 211 17.92 -38.53 -15.95
CA ASP A 211 18.20 -38.43 -14.52
C ASP A 211 16.89 -38.26 -13.74
N LYS A 212 16.61 -39.22 -12.86
CA LYS A 212 15.43 -39.20 -11.99
C LYS A 212 15.51 -38.17 -10.86
N LYS A 213 16.67 -37.54 -10.68
CA LYS A 213 16.86 -36.44 -9.72
C LYS A 213 16.45 -35.08 -10.29
N VAL A 214 15.87 -35.03 -11.49
CA VAL A 214 15.47 -33.77 -12.11
C VAL A 214 14.38 -33.07 -11.31
N VAL A 215 14.58 -31.77 -11.09
CA VAL A 215 13.68 -30.94 -10.26
C VAL A 215 12.92 -29.93 -11.10
N GLY A 216 13.47 -29.49 -12.24
CA GLY A 216 12.81 -28.51 -13.09
C GLY A 216 13.78 -27.71 -13.92
N VAL A 217 13.36 -26.51 -14.34
CA VAL A 217 14.15 -25.62 -15.18
C VAL A 217 14.34 -24.28 -14.48
N LEU A 218 15.56 -23.76 -14.50
CA LEU A 218 15.87 -22.45 -13.94
C LEU A 218 15.05 -21.35 -14.66
N SER A 219 14.16 -20.66 -13.95
CA SER A 219 13.20 -19.73 -14.54
C SER A 219 13.82 -18.37 -14.91
N GLY A 220 13.15 -17.62 -15.79
CA GLY A 220 13.48 -16.24 -16.14
C GLY A 220 14.14 -16.03 -17.50
N ALA A 221 14.32 -17.11 -18.29
CA ALA A 221 14.85 -17.06 -19.65
C ALA A 221 13.83 -16.52 -20.67
N GLY A 222 14.35 -15.96 -21.76
CA GLY A 222 13.53 -15.44 -22.85
C GLY A 222 12.54 -14.37 -22.36
N SER A 223 11.28 -14.49 -22.79
CA SER A 223 10.19 -13.59 -22.41
C SER A 223 9.40 -14.05 -21.17
N TYR A 224 9.65 -15.24 -20.65
CA TYR A 224 8.94 -15.74 -19.47
C TYR A 224 9.67 -15.36 -18.18
N LYS A 225 8.86 -14.98 -17.19
CA LYS A 225 9.27 -14.67 -15.82
C LYS A 225 8.41 -15.48 -14.84
N PRO A 226 8.87 -15.69 -13.60
CA PRO A 226 8.05 -16.31 -12.57
C PRO A 226 6.74 -15.57 -12.29
N GLY A 227 5.64 -16.32 -12.34
CA GLY A 227 4.29 -15.96 -11.88
C GLY A 227 4.26 -15.78 -10.37
N ILE A 228 4.74 -16.81 -9.68
CA ILE A 228 4.88 -16.87 -8.23
C ILE A 228 6.23 -17.50 -7.91
N ILE A 229 6.87 -17.01 -6.85
CA ILE A 229 8.11 -17.59 -6.30
C ILE A 229 7.84 -17.98 -4.86
N LEU A 230 7.96 -19.27 -4.57
CA LEU A 230 7.86 -19.84 -3.23
C LEU A 230 9.22 -19.89 -2.54
N ASP A 231 9.21 -19.96 -1.21
CA ASP A 231 10.39 -19.94 -0.33
C ASP A 231 11.40 -18.81 -0.63
N LYS A 232 10.88 -17.62 -0.98
CA LYS A 232 11.68 -16.42 -1.14
C LYS A 232 12.25 -16.00 0.22
N GLN A 233 13.55 -16.18 0.42
CA GLN A 233 14.22 -15.80 1.66
C GLN A 233 15.03 -14.50 1.49
N ALA A 234 14.95 -13.61 2.48
CA ALA A 234 15.74 -12.39 2.47
C ALA A 234 17.25 -12.73 2.54
N ASN A 235 18.06 -12.00 1.78
CA ASN A 235 19.53 -12.08 1.80
C ASN A 235 20.19 -13.39 1.33
N SER A 236 19.47 -14.29 0.64
CA SER A 236 20.11 -15.44 -0.02
C SER A 236 20.32 -15.19 -1.52
N ALA A 237 21.41 -14.49 -1.87
CA ALA A 237 21.77 -14.24 -3.27
C ALA A 237 22.13 -15.53 -4.05
N ALA A 238 22.36 -16.64 -3.34
CA ALA A 238 22.66 -17.94 -3.94
C ALA A 238 21.41 -18.70 -4.39
N ARG A 239 20.23 -18.33 -3.90
CA ARG A 239 18.99 -19.01 -4.26
C ARG A 239 18.43 -18.48 -5.56
N LYS A 240 17.97 -19.40 -6.41
CA LYS A 240 17.41 -19.06 -7.73
C LYS A 240 16.08 -19.76 -7.98
N PRO A 241 15.16 -19.13 -8.72
CA PRO A 241 13.83 -19.67 -8.95
C PRO A 241 13.88 -20.81 -9.96
N VAL A 242 13.48 -22.02 -9.57
CA VAL A 242 13.33 -23.17 -10.45
C VAL A 242 11.85 -23.42 -10.72
N ALA A 243 11.47 -23.33 -11.99
CA ALA A 243 10.12 -23.64 -12.45
C ALA A 243 9.86 -25.14 -12.33
N MET A 244 8.83 -25.48 -11.57
CA MET A 244 8.34 -26.85 -11.39
C MET A 244 7.02 -27.09 -12.11
N MET A 245 6.34 -26.00 -12.51
CA MET A 245 5.09 -26.04 -13.26
C MET A 245 4.92 -24.77 -14.09
N GLY A 246 4.31 -24.90 -15.28
CA GLY A 246 3.95 -23.76 -16.13
C GLY A 246 4.89 -23.57 -17.32
N LYS A 247 4.84 -22.39 -17.96
CA LYS A 247 5.61 -22.12 -19.18
C LYS A 247 6.96 -21.50 -18.83
N VAL A 248 8.03 -22.13 -19.30
CA VAL A 248 9.41 -21.66 -19.14
C VAL A 248 10.18 -21.85 -20.45
N TYR A 249 11.22 -21.06 -20.66
CA TYR A 249 12.19 -21.35 -21.71
C TYR A 249 13.22 -22.36 -21.20
N CYS A 250 13.51 -23.40 -21.97
CA CYS A 250 14.45 -24.47 -21.62
C CYS A 250 15.54 -24.57 -22.69
N LYS A 251 16.79 -24.72 -22.25
CA LYS A 251 17.91 -25.12 -23.10
C LYS A 251 17.70 -26.57 -23.49
N VAL A 252 17.70 -26.87 -24.78
CA VAL A 252 17.43 -28.21 -25.31
C VAL A 252 18.47 -28.61 -26.36
N ASP A 253 18.78 -29.90 -26.37
CA ASP A 253 19.75 -30.56 -27.23
C ASP A 253 19.00 -31.53 -28.17
N ALA A 254 19.00 -31.18 -29.45
CA ALA A 254 18.38 -31.94 -30.54
C ALA A 254 19.42 -32.68 -31.40
N ASP A 255 20.67 -32.84 -30.93
CA ASP A 255 21.69 -33.57 -31.69
C ASP A 255 21.41 -35.08 -31.75
N THR A 256 20.76 -35.63 -30.73
CA THR A 256 20.38 -37.07 -30.69
C THR A 256 19.07 -37.34 -31.42
N ALA A 257 18.10 -36.43 -31.30
CA ALA A 257 16.81 -36.53 -31.98
C ALA A 257 16.19 -35.12 -32.14
N PRO A 258 15.59 -34.80 -33.30
CA PRO A 258 14.79 -33.58 -33.47
C PRO A 258 13.70 -33.47 -32.41
N ILE A 259 13.47 -32.27 -31.91
CA ILE A 259 12.40 -31.96 -30.96
C ILE A 259 11.26 -31.32 -31.74
N GLU A 260 10.06 -31.85 -31.59
CA GLU A 260 8.82 -31.35 -32.16
C GLU A 260 7.88 -30.87 -31.05
N MET A 261 6.94 -29.99 -31.39
CA MET A 261 5.91 -29.53 -30.46
C MET A 261 5.12 -30.73 -29.89
N GLY A 262 4.97 -30.77 -28.56
CA GLY A 262 4.26 -31.83 -27.84
C GLY A 262 5.14 -33.01 -27.40
N ASP A 263 6.39 -33.09 -27.88
CA ASP A 263 7.36 -34.10 -27.46
C ASP A 263 7.63 -34.02 -25.96
N MET A 264 7.74 -35.19 -25.33
CA MET A 264 8.20 -35.31 -23.95
C MET A 264 9.70 -35.02 -23.90
N LEU A 265 10.10 -34.22 -22.91
CA LEU A 265 11.49 -33.84 -22.68
C LEU A 265 12.00 -34.42 -21.36
N THR A 266 13.26 -34.83 -21.36
CA THR A 266 14.00 -35.35 -20.20
C THR A 266 15.35 -34.64 -20.08
N SER A 267 16.08 -34.79 -18.97
CA SER A 267 17.46 -34.31 -18.87
C SER A 267 18.38 -34.93 -19.95
N SER A 268 19.37 -34.16 -20.40
CA SER A 268 20.40 -34.58 -21.36
C SER A 268 21.74 -34.91 -20.67
N ALA A 269 22.62 -35.60 -21.39
CA ALA A 269 24.03 -35.69 -21.03
C ALA A 269 24.78 -34.36 -21.26
N THR A 270 24.25 -33.48 -22.12
CA THR A 270 24.77 -32.11 -22.27
C THR A 270 24.43 -31.28 -21.02
N PRO A 271 25.42 -30.69 -20.32
CA PRO A 271 25.21 -30.01 -19.05
C PRO A 271 24.14 -28.90 -19.09
N GLY A 272 23.07 -29.04 -18.31
CA GLY A 272 21.97 -28.09 -18.22
C GLY A 272 20.95 -28.13 -19.36
N TYR A 273 21.04 -29.07 -20.30
CA TYR A 273 20.12 -29.17 -21.43
C TYR A 273 19.09 -30.28 -21.22
N ALA A 274 17.88 -30.09 -21.73
CA ALA A 274 16.94 -31.17 -21.95
C ALA A 274 17.17 -31.84 -23.31
N MET A 275 16.60 -33.02 -23.53
CA MET A 275 16.54 -33.69 -24.83
C MET A 275 15.20 -34.40 -24.97
N LYS A 276 14.87 -34.85 -26.19
CA LYS A 276 13.67 -35.66 -26.44
C LYS A 276 13.73 -36.98 -25.67
N ALA A 277 12.66 -37.31 -24.94
CA ALA A 277 12.50 -38.58 -24.25
C ALA A 277 12.05 -39.67 -25.24
N ILE A 278 13.02 -40.29 -25.91
CA ILE A 278 12.82 -41.35 -26.91
C ILE A 278 12.74 -42.76 -26.33
N ASP A 279 13.17 -42.98 -25.08
CA ASP A 279 13.12 -44.27 -24.38
C ASP A 279 12.02 -44.26 -23.30
N PRO A 280 10.86 -44.88 -23.57
CA PRO A 280 9.76 -44.95 -22.62
C PRO A 280 10.11 -45.66 -21.31
N SER A 281 11.06 -46.60 -21.32
CA SER A 281 11.43 -47.37 -20.13
C SER A 281 12.22 -46.55 -19.10
N MET A 282 12.92 -45.51 -19.56
CA MET A 282 13.67 -44.58 -18.71
C MET A 282 12.91 -43.29 -18.40
N ALA A 283 11.86 -42.97 -19.17
CA ALA A 283 11.11 -41.72 -19.06
C ALA A 283 10.41 -41.53 -17.71
N PHE A 284 9.93 -42.61 -17.09
CA PHE A 284 9.20 -42.52 -15.83
C PHE A 284 10.09 -41.97 -14.69
N GLY A 285 9.69 -40.82 -14.14
CA GLY A 285 10.43 -40.08 -13.12
C GLY A 285 11.58 -39.22 -13.62
N ALA A 286 11.81 -39.14 -14.94
CA ALA A 286 12.88 -38.31 -15.55
C ALA A 286 12.33 -37.26 -16.54
N VAL A 287 11.05 -37.33 -16.90
CA VAL A 287 10.42 -36.33 -17.76
C VAL A 287 10.23 -35.02 -17.00
N ILE A 288 10.62 -33.92 -17.64
CA ILE A 288 10.46 -32.57 -17.09
C ILE A 288 9.27 -31.82 -17.68
N GLY A 289 8.73 -32.27 -18.81
CA GLY A 289 7.60 -31.62 -19.45
C GLY A 289 7.50 -31.87 -20.95
N LYS A 290 6.81 -30.97 -21.64
CA LYS A 290 6.55 -31.04 -23.10
C LYS A 290 7.08 -29.82 -23.84
N ALA A 291 7.62 -30.04 -25.03
CA ALA A 291 8.03 -28.96 -25.91
C ALA A 291 6.83 -28.14 -26.42
N LEU A 292 6.94 -26.81 -26.39
CA LEU A 292 5.96 -25.89 -26.99
C LEU A 292 6.47 -25.26 -28.30
N SER A 293 7.64 -25.67 -28.75
CA SER A 293 8.23 -25.30 -30.04
C SER A 293 9.20 -26.40 -30.48
N SER A 294 9.47 -26.45 -31.78
CA SER A 294 10.40 -27.43 -32.36
C SER A 294 11.84 -26.93 -32.38
N LEU A 295 12.80 -27.85 -32.40
CA LEU A 295 14.21 -27.63 -32.75
C LEU A 295 14.71 -28.83 -33.55
N ASN A 296 15.07 -28.60 -34.82
CA ASN A 296 15.41 -29.70 -35.75
C ASN A 296 16.76 -30.38 -35.44
N LYS A 297 17.76 -29.60 -35.01
CA LYS A 297 19.12 -30.08 -34.74
C LYS A 297 19.86 -29.06 -33.87
N GLY A 298 20.91 -29.51 -33.16
CA GLY A 298 21.78 -28.64 -32.40
C GLY A 298 21.19 -28.27 -31.05
N LYS A 299 21.75 -27.21 -30.47
CA LYS A 299 21.39 -26.71 -29.15
C LYS A 299 20.64 -25.40 -29.28
N GLY A 300 19.57 -25.23 -28.51
CA GLY A 300 18.73 -24.03 -28.59
C GLY A 300 17.95 -23.78 -27.32
N LEU A 301 17.33 -22.61 -27.25
CA LEU A 301 16.43 -22.22 -26.16
C LEU A 301 15.01 -22.22 -26.71
N ILE A 302 14.14 -23.11 -26.22
CA ILE A 302 12.74 -23.22 -26.68
C ILE A 302 11.76 -23.10 -25.52
N PRO A 303 10.53 -22.60 -25.73
CA PRO A 303 9.49 -22.66 -24.73
C PRO A 303 9.05 -24.11 -24.49
N ILE A 304 8.85 -24.48 -23.24
CA ILE A 304 8.31 -25.77 -22.80
C ILE A 304 7.21 -25.55 -21.77
N LEU A 305 6.33 -26.53 -21.63
CA LEU A 305 5.41 -26.65 -20.48
C LEU A 305 6.05 -27.61 -19.48
N VAL A 306 6.49 -27.11 -18.33
CA VAL A 306 6.99 -27.93 -17.23
C VAL A 306 5.81 -28.59 -16.53
N VAL A 307 5.89 -29.91 -16.42
CA VAL A 307 5.00 -30.75 -15.62
C VAL A 307 5.85 -31.90 -15.12
N LEU A 308 6.30 -31.85 -13.88
CA LEU A 308 7.03 -32.95 -13.26
C LEU A 308 6.04 -34.09 -12.98
N GLN A 309 6.36 -35.29 -13.45
CA GLN A 309 5.55 -36.50 -13.31
C GLN A 309 6.29 -37.58 -12.54
#